data_AF-A0A8J8DMZ9-F1
#
_entry.id   AF-A0A8J8DMZ9-F1
#
_cell.length_a   1.000
_cell.length_b   1.000
_cell.length_c   1.000
_cell.angle_alpha   90.00
_cell.angle_beta   90.00
_cell.angle_gamma   90.00
#
_symmetry.space_group_name_H-M   'P 1'
#
loop_
_entity.id
_entity.type
_entity.pdbx_description
1 polymer ?
#
loop_
_entity_poly.entity_id
_entity_poly.type
_entity_poly.pdbx_seq_one_letter_code
_entity_poly.pdbx_strand_id
1 'polypeptide(L)'
;MTKQKTKNTGSPLWFWIGAFTLALITFIFTDSVISFIERYNTISEWPILGMLVVEIPLILFGIYCVKKGKGNMYSLKADLLPMLIISLLSGLGRLFPPNSAAYYWVWSAVPVLAFVGLPIYYLHRRALRKMGMVNIPRSERNRKIIELQCSYDDAFNLCISALNLIKGAKILDMDKSSGFIVAKTGKTMKSWGEIITFNIHEVNDKVRIEVISKPQIRPQLFVLDYGKNYENVKKIVDFLKNKAS
;
A
#
# COMPACT_ATOMS: atom_id res chain seq x y z
N MET A 1 -20.52 -27.06 -5.95
CA MET A 1 -19.89 -26.12 -6.89
C MET A 1 -20.81 -24.91 -7.06
N THR A 2 -20.70 -23.91 -6.19
CA THR A 2 -21.63 -22.76 -6.11
C THR A 2 -21.07 -21.56 -6.88
N LYS A 3 -21.71 -21.19 -7.98
CA LYS A 3 -21.40 -19.99 -8.77
C LYS A 3 -21.62 -18.73 -7.91
N GLN A 4 -20.53 -18.10 -7.50
CA GLN A 4 -20.54 -16.83 -6.78
C GLN A 4 -21.02 -15.72 -7.73
N LYS A 5 -22.22 -15.16 -7.49
CA LYS A 5 -22.75 -14.00 -8.23
C LYS A 5 -21.77 -12.83 -8.12
N THR A 6 -21.17 -12.44 -9.23
CA THR A 6 -20.40 -11.20 -9.35
C THR A 6 -21.34 -10.03 -9.14
N LYS A 7 -21.32 -9.47 -7.93
CA LYS A 7 -22.02 -8.23 -7.60
C LYS A 7 -21.45 -7.15 -8.50
N ASN A 8 -22.26 -6.66 -9.43
CA ASN A 8 -21.88 -5.65 -10.41
C ASN A 8 -21.44 -4.40 -9.64
N THR A 9 -20.14 -4.24 -9.47
CA THR A 9 -19.56 -3.08 -8.77
C THR A 9 -19.64 -1.93 -9.77
N GLY A 10 -20.36 -0.88 -9.39
CA GLY A 10 -20.64 0.28 -10.26
C GLY A 10 -19.41 0.75 -11.01
N SER A 11 -19.62 1.25 -12.23
CA SER A 11 -18.53 1.46 -13.18
C SER A 11 -17.43 2.35 -12.58
N PRO A 12 -16.14 1.98 -12.75
CA PRO A 12 -15.01 2.76 -12.24
C PRO A 12 -15.00 4.20 -12.74
N LEU A 13 -15.67 4.46 -13.86
CA LEU A 13 -15.72 5.74 -14.54
C LEU A 13 -16.34 6.82 -13.65
N TRP A 14 -17.47 6.53 -12.99
CA TRP A 14 -18.17 7.52 -12.15
C TRP A 14 -17.37 7.94 -10.91
N PHE A 15 -16.59 7.01 -10.34
CA PHE A 15 -15.69 7.33 -9.24
C PHE A 15 -14.54 8.24 -9.71
N TRP A 16 -13.95 7.96 -10.87
CA TRP A 16 -12.87 8.79 -11.42
C TRP A 16 -13.37 10.14 -11.92
N ILE A 17 -14.57 10.22 -12.50
CA ILE A 17 -15.23 11.48 -12.82
C ILE A 17 -15.44 12.27 -11.54
N GLY A 18 -15.99 11.67 -10.48
CA GLY A 18 -16.17 12.36 -9.19
C GLY A 18 -14.86 12.85 -8.55
N ALA A 19 -13.81 12.03 -8.58
CA ALA A 19 -12.50 12.41 -8.05
C ALA A 19 -11.83 13.52 -8.90
N PHE A 20 -11.94 13.44 -10.23
CA PHE A 20 -11.42 14.46 -11.13
C PHE A 20 -12.19 15.77 -11.00
N THR A 21 -13.52 15.72 -10.92
CA THR A 21 -14.37 16.90 -10.66
C THR A 21 -14.03 17.54 -9.33
N LEU A 22 -13.83 16.75 -8.26
CA LEU A 22 -13.43 17.29 -6.95
C LEU A 22 -12.03 17.92 -7.00
N ALA A 23 -11.07 17.27 -7.67
CA ALA A 23 -9.72 17.81 -7.85
C ALA A 23 -9.73 19.11 -8.69
N LEU A 24 -10.53 19.17 -9.75
CA LEU A 24 -10.70 20.33 -10.60
C LEU A 24 -11.34 21.50 -9.83
N ILE A 25 -12.40 21.24 -9.04
CA ILE A 25 -13.01 22.23 -8.16
C ILE A 25 -11.96 22.73 -7.17
N THR A 26 -11.23 21.83 -6.50
CA THR A 26 -10.19 22.22 -5.54
C THR A 26 -9.09 23.07 -6.20
N PHE A 27 -8.66 22.71 -7.42
CA PHE A 27 -7.67 23.45 -8.19
C PHE A 27 -8.16 24.86 -8.57
N ILE A 28 -9.36 24.97 -9.15
CA ILE A 28 -9.97 26.25 -9.53
C ILE A 28 -10.17 27.15 -8.29
N PHE A 29 -10.59 26.58 -7.16
CA PHE A 29 -10.70 27.30 -5.91
C PHE A 29 -9.33 27.75 -5.37
N THR A 30 -8.29 26.93 -5.51
CA THR A 30 -6.94 27.29 -5.06
C THR A 30 -6.34 28.40 -5.91
N ASP A 31 -6.49 28.34 -7.24
CA ASP A 31 -5.99 29.36 -8.16
C ASP A 31 -6.77 30.68 -8.03
N SER A 32 -8.10 30.61 -7.85
CA SER A 32 -8.92 31.78 -7.53
C SER A 32 -8.53 32.42 -6.20
N VAL A 33 -8.21 31.62 -5.19
CA VAL A 33 -7.76 32.12 -3.88
C VAL A 33 -6.38 32.78 -3.98
N ILE A 34 -5.45 32.22 -4.77
CA ILE A 34 -4.11 32.81 -5.00
C ILE A 34 -4.22 34.13 -5.75
N SER A 35 -4.95 34.15 -6.88
CA SER A 35 -5.17 35.38 -7.65
C SER A 35 -5.91 36.46 -6.84
N PHE A 36 -6.76 36.05 -5.90
CA PHE A 36 -7.46 36.95 -4.99
C PHE A 36 -6.56 37.49 -3.88
N ILE A 37 -5.66 36.66 -3.32
CA ILE A 37 -4.64 37.06 -2.33
C ILE A 37 -3.66 38.07 -2.94
N GLU A 38 -3.23 37.85 -4.19
CA GLU A 38 -2.34 38.78 -4.90
C GLU A 38 -3.00 40.13 -5.19
N ARG A 39 -4.34 40.17 -5.26
CA ARG A 39 -5.11 41.35 -5.66
C ARG A 39 -5.62 42.18 -4.48
N TYR A 40 -5.68 41.64 -3.26
CA TYR A 40 -6.17 42.36 -2.07
C TYR A 40 -5.22 42.24 -0.87
N ASN A 41 -4.56 43.36 -0.53
CA ASN A 41 -3.52 43.44 0.51
C ASN A 41 -4.03 43.53 1.97
N THR A 42 -5.34 43.63 2.21
CA THR A 42 -5.90 43.71 3.57
C THR A 42 -6.59 42.42 3.97
N ILE A 43 -5.79 41.58 4.63
CA ILE A 43 -6.10 40.26 5.15
C ILE A 43 -6.48 40.41 6.62
N SER A 44 -7.69 40.03 7.03
CA SER A 44 -7.88 39.70 8.44
C SER A 44 -8.85 38.55 8.74
N GLU A 45 -9.86 38.25 7.89
CA GLU A 45 -10.88 37.25 8.32
C GLU A 45 -11.19 36.14 7.30
N TRP A 46 -10.88 36.33 6.03
CA TRP A 46 -11.35 35.43 4.96
C TRP A 46 -10.50 34.16 4.69
N PRO A 47 -9.17 34.14 4.89
CA PRO A 47 -8.39 32.89 4.77
C PRO A 47 -8.75 31.83 5.81
N ILE A 48 -9.29 32.26 6.96
CA ILE A 48 -9.78 31.41 8.05
C ILE A 48 -11.13 30.79 7.65
N LEU A 49 -12.02 31.59 7.05
CA LEU A 49 -13.31 31.14 6.54
C LEU A 49 -13.14 30.15 5.36
N GLY A 50 -12.19 30.41 4.46
CA GLY A 50 -11.84 29.51 3.37
C GLY A 50 -11.26 28.17 3.85
N MET A 51 -10.41 28.18 4.89
CA MET A 51 -9.95 26.93 5.52
C MET A 51 -11.08 26.18 6.21
N LEU A 52 -11.98 26.87 6.93
CA LEU A 52 -13.15 26.25 7.56
C LEU A 52 -14.06 25.58 6.52
N VAL A 53 -14.29 26.22 5.37
CA VAL A 53 -15.12 25.67 4.28
C VAL A 53 -14.49 24.44 3.61
N VAL A 54 -13.18 24.26 3.66
CA VAL A 54 -12.50 23.10 3.06
C VAL A 54 -12.22 21.99 4.09
N GLU A 55 -11.73 22.35 5.28
CA GLU A 55 -11.39 21.39 6.33
C GLU A 55 -12.63 20.79 7.00
N ILE A 56 -13.69 21.57 7.25
CA ILE A 56 -14.91 21.03 7.90
C ILE A 56 -15.55 19.93 7.03
N PRO A 57 -15.77 20.10 5.71
CA PRO A 57 -16.31 19.03 4.88
C PRO A 57 -15.40 17.80 4.83
N LEU A 58 -14.07 17.97 4.83
CA LEU A 58 -13.12 16.85 4.87
C LEU A 58 -13.20 16.08 6.20
N ILE A 59 -13.31 16.79 7.32
CA ILE A 59 -13.47 16.20 8.66
C ILE A 59 -14.84 15.52 8.78
N LEU A 60 -15.93 16.18 8.36
CA LEU A 60 -17.27 15.62 8.37
C LEU A 60 -17.40 14.42 7.43
N PHE A 61 -16.74 14.46 6.26
CA PHE A 61 -16.65 13.32 5.34
C PHE A 61 -15.88 12.17 5.98
N GLY A 62 -14.78 12.46 6.69
CA GLY A 62 -14.05 11.50 7.53
C GLY A 62 -14.95 10.85 8.59
N ILE A 63 -15.69 11.64 9.36
CA ILE A 63 -16.62 11.17 10.40
C ILE A 63 -17.76 10.33 9.79
N TYR A 64 -18.36 10.79 8.68
CA TYR A 64 -19.40 10.06 7.94
C TYR A 64 -18.89 8.70 7.45
N CYS A 65 -17.66 8.69 6.91
CA CYS A 65 -16.97 7.48 6.49
C CYS A 65 -16.80 6.53 7.70
N VAL A 66 -16.32 7.02 8.86
CA VAL A 66 -16.15 6.21 10.11
C VAL A 66 -17.47 5.60 10.54
N LYS A 67 -18.56 6.36 10.54
CA LYS A 67 -19.87 5.92 11.01
C LYS A 67 -20.51 4.84 10.12
N LYS A 68 -20.21 4.83 8.81
CA LYS A 68 -20.77 3.87 7.85
C LYS A 68 -19.98 2.55 7.75
N GLY A 69 -18.74 2.53 8.22
CA GLY A 69 -17.85 1.37 8.19
C GLY A 69 -18.11 0.34 9.30
N LYS A 70 -19.30 -0.27 9.37
CA LYS A 70 -19.54 -1.43 10.26
C LYS A 70 -18.61 -2.59 9.86
N GLY A 71 -17.68 -2.96 10.75
CA GLY A 71 -16.82 -4.15 10.67
C GLY A 71 -15.43 -3.98 10.06
N ASN A 72 -15.10 -2.82 9.47
CA ASN A 72 -13.84 -2.55 8.76
C ASN A 72 -13.07 -1.35 9.36
N MET A 73 -13.01 -1.29 10.69
CA MET A 73 -12.45 -0.15 11.44
C MET A 73 -10.98 0.18 11.08
N TYR A 74 -10.22 -0.83 10.62
CA TYR A 74 -8.85 -0.66 10.12
C TYR A 74 -8.78 -0.06 8.71
N SER A 75 -9.82 -0.28 7.88
CA SER A 75 -9.81 0.25 6.52
C SER A 75 -9.87 1.77 6.54
N LEU A 76 -10.76 2.30 7.36
CA LEU A 76 -11.14 3.70 7.26
C LEU A 76 -10.15 4.65 7.92
N LYS A 77 -9.62 4.28 9.09
CA LYS A 77 -8.55 5.04 9.77
C LYS A 77 -7.33 5.17 8.86
N ALA A 78 -6.95 4.08 8.20
CA ALA A 78 -5.83 4.11 7.27
C ALA A 78 -6.14 4.87 5.97
N ASP A 79 -7.40 4.97 5.54
CA ASP A 79 -7.80 5.72 4.34
C ASP A 79 -7.84 7.24 4.58
N LEU A 80 -8.16 7.63 5.82
CA LEU A 80 -8.24 9.03 6.25
C LEU A 80 -6.87 9.58 6.66
N LEU A 81 -5.98 8.73 7.18
CA LEU A 81 -4.68 9.15 7.70
C LEU A 81 -3.82 9.93 6.66
N PRO A 82 -3.67 9.50 5.39
CA PRO A 82 -2.90 10.28 4.42
C PRO A 82 -3.53 11.65 4.14
N MET A 83 -4.86 11.75 4.11
CA MET A 83 -5.54 13.03 3.95
C MET A 83 -5.29 13.95 5.15
N LEU A 84 -5.37 13.42 6.38
CA LEU A 84 -5.09 14.19 7.59
C LEU A 84 -3.64 14.67 7.66
N ILE A 85 -2.67 13.83 7.26
CA ILE A 85 -1.26 14.21 7.19
C ILE A 85 -1.06 15.36 6.19
N ILE A 86 -1.69 15.29 5.02
CA ILE A 86 -1.58 16.35 4.00
C ILE A 86 -2.25 17.64 4.47
N SER A 87 -3.43 17.57 5.10
CA SER A 87 -4.09 18.73 5.70
C SER A 87 -3.23 19.36 6.78
N LEU A 88 -2.67 18.55 7.68
CA LEU A 88 -1.78 19.00 8.75
C LEU A 88 -0.52 19.68 8.20
N LEU A 89 0.12 19.09 7.18
CA LEU A 89 1.29 19.69 6.53
C LEU A 89 0.93 21.02 5.84
N SER A 90 -0.25 21.11 5.24
CA SER A 90 -0.75 22.35 4.62
C SER A 90 -0.98 23.44 5.67
N GLY A 91 -1.55 23.08 6.83
CA GLY A 91 -1.76 24.00 7.95
C GLY A 91 -0.44 24.46 8.59
N LEU A 92 0.47 23.51 8.88
CA LEU A 92 1.79 23.82 9.44
C LEU A 92 2.65 24.66 8.49
N GLY A 93 2.51 24.46 7.18
CA GLY A 93 3.20 25.25 6.15
C GLY A 93 2.97 26.76 6.27
N ARG A 94 1.82 27.17 6.80
CA ARG A 94 1.46 28.58 7.02
C ARG A 94 2.14 29.21 8.24
N LEU A 95 2.66 28.40 9.16
CA LEU A 95 3.36 28.87 10.36
C LEU A 95 4.82 29.25 10.07
N PHE A 96 5.35 28.85 8.91
CA PHE A 96 6.71 29.19 8.53
C PHE A 96 6.75 30.58 7.88
N PRO A 97 7.80 31.39 8.16
CA PRO A 97 7.95 32.69 7.54
C PRO A 97 7.99 32.57 6.02
N PRO A 98 7.27 33.45 5.28
CA PRO A 98 7.42 33.54 3.85
C PRO A 98 8.91 33.80 3.54
N ASN A 99 9.45 33.09 2.55
CA ASN A 99 10.87 33.08 2.14
C ASN A 99 11.82 32.22 3.00
N SER A 100 11.34 31.55 4.04
CA SER A 100 12.16 30.53 4.71
C SER A 100 12.31 29.28 3.84
N ALA A 101 13.46 28.60 3.92
CA ALA A 101 13.65 27.33 3.22
C ALA A 101 12.54 26.31 3.60
N ALA A 102 12.17 26.26 4.88
CA ALA A 102 11.11 25.38 5.38
C ALA A 102 9.75 25.63 4.70
N TYR A 103 9.38 26.90 4.48
CA TYR A 103 8.17 27.27 3.77
C TYR A 103 8.14 26.66 2.36
N TYR A 104 9.22 26.83 1.58
CA TYR A 104 9.30 26.28 0.22
C TYR A 104 9.28 24.75 0.20
N TRP A 105 9.97 24.09 1.14
CA TRP A 105 9.96 22.63 1.25
C TRP A 105 8.56 22.08 1.50
N VAL A 106 7.83 22.64 2.47
CA VAL A 106 6.47 22.18 2.82
C VAL A 106 5.51 22.45 1.67
N TRP A 107 5.52 23.65 1.08
CA TRP A 107 4.62 24.01 -0.01
C TRP A 107 4.93 23.31 -1.33
N SER A 108 6.16 22.88 -1.55
CA SER A 108 6.49 22.03 -2.71
C SER A 108 6.11 20.56 -2.47
N ALA A 109 6.21 20.08 -1.22
CA ALA A 109 5.90 18.69 -0.90
C ALA A 109 4.39 18.39 -0.84
N VAL A 110 3.58 19.33 -0.34
CA VAL A 110 2.13 19.16 -0.18
C VAL A 110 1.43 18.80 -1.49
N PRO A 111 1.62 19.54 -2.61
CA PRO A 111 1.02 19.18 -3.90
C PRO A 111 1.47 17.81 -4.40
N VAL A 112 2.75 17.47 -4.25
CA VAL A 112 3.27 16.15 -4.66
C VAL A 112 2.59 15.03 -3.87
N LEU A 113 2.46 15.18 -2.55
CA LEU A 113 1.76 14.20 -1.71
C LEU A 113 0.26 14.12 -2.07
N ALA A 114 -0.38 15.25 -2.35
CA ALA A 114 -1.80 15.33 -2.66
C ALA A 114 -2.16 14.76 -4.05
N PHE A 115 -1.42 15.13 -5.09
CA PHE A 115 -1.73 14.79 -6.47
C PHE A 115 -1.04 13.53 -6.97
N VAL A 116 0.06 13.12 -6.33
CA VAL A 116 0.81 11.91 -6.72
C VAL A 116 0.70 10.85 -5.62
N GLY A 117 1.05 11.19 -4.39
CA GLY A 117 1.07 10.24 -3.27
C GLY A 117 -0.30 9.60 -2.98
N LEU A 118 -1.33 10.42 -2.79
CA LEU A 118 -2.70 10.00 -2.46
C LEU A 118 -3.31 9.09 -3.54
N PRO A 119 -3.28 9.44 -4.84
CA PRO A 119 -3.81 8.56 -5.89
C PRO A 119 -3.08 7.22 -5.96
N ILE A 120 -1.74 7.21 -5.88
CA ILE A 120 -0.96 5.97 -5.92
C ILE A 120 -1.29 5.11 -4.68
N TYR A 121 -1.41 5.72 -3.49
CA TYR A 121 -1.82 5.03 -2.27
C TYR A 121 -3.21 4.38 -2.42
N TYR A 122 -4.20 5.12 -2.93
CA TYR A 122 -5.54 4.58 -3.12
C TYR A 122 -5.60 3.48 -4.20
N LEU A 123 -4.84 3.62 -5.28
CA LEU A 123 -4.70 2.57 -6.30
C LEU A 123 -4.12 1.29 -5.69
N HIS A 124 -3.05 1.42 -4.91
CA HIS A 124 -2.46 0.31 -4.17
C HIS A 124 -3.48 -0.35 -3.25
N ARG A 125 -4.21 0.44 -2.48
CA ARG A 125 -5.21 -0.09 -1.56
C ARG A 125 -6.37 -0.77 -2.28
N ARG A 126 -6.82 -0.23 -3.40
CA ARG A 126 -7.84 -0.85 -4.24
C ARG A 126 -7.40 -2.23 -4.73
N ALA A 127 -6.13 -2.36 -5.15
CA ALA A 127 -5.57 -3.65 -5.54
C ALA A 127 -5.63 -4.65 -4.37
N LEU A 128 -5.25 -4.24 -3.16
CA LEU A 128 -5.34 -5.07 -1.95
C LEU A 128 -6.79 -5.43 -1.57
N ARG A 129 -7.76 -4.53 -1.74
CA ARG A 129 -9.19 -4.81 -1.50
C ARG A 129 -9.72 -5.86 -2.47
N LYS A 130 -9.35 -5.79 -3.76
CA LYS A 130 -9.73 -6.81 -4.75
C LYS A 130 -9.23 -8.21 -4.39
N MET A 131 -8.12 -8.30 -3.66
CA MET A 131 -7.56 -9.56 -3.18
C MET A 131 -8.13 -10.01 -1.83
N GLY A 132 -8.96 -9.20 -1.16
CA GLY A 132 -9.44 -9.49 0.20
C GLY A 132 -8.37 -9.32 1.29
N MET A 133 -7.26 -8.65 0.99
CA MET A 133 -6.07 -8.60 1.86
C MET A 133 -5.85 -7.23 2.52
N VAL A 134 -6.78 -6.28 2.36
CA VAL A 134 -6.55 -4.87 2.78
C VAL A 134 -6.39 -4.69 4.29
N ASN A 135 -6.99 -5.58 5.08
CA ASN A 135 -7.00 -5.52 6.54
C ASN A 135 -6.00 -6.47 7.19
N ILE A 136 -5.26 -7.26 6.39
CA ILE A 136 -4.27 -8.20 6.92
C ILE A 136 -2.95 -7.46 7.12
N PRO A 137 -2.34 -7.50 8.31
CA PRO A 137 -1.03 -6.91 8.55
C PRO A 137 0.01 -7.38 7.53
N ARG A 138 0.90 -6.47 7.12
CA ARG A 138 1.93 -6.78 6.11
C ARG A 138 2.82 -7.96 6.55
N SER A 139 3.12 -8.05 7.85
CA SER A 139 3.87 -9.16 8.45
C SER A 139 3.19 -10.51 8.25
N GLU A 140 1.89 -10.61 8.48
CA GLU A 140 1.12 -11.85 8.33
C GLU A 140 0.80 -12.20 6.88
N ARG A 141 0.60 -11.17 6.05
CA ARG A 141 0.28 -11.34 4.64
C ARG A 141 1.50 -11.84 3.85
N ASN A 142 2.67 -11.30 4.14
CA ASN A 142 3.89 -11.56 3.38
C ASN A 142 4.74 -12.71 3.95
N ARG A 143 4.21 -13.41 4.97
CA ARG A 143 4.87 -14.52 5.66
C ARG A 143 3.89 -15.67 5.79
N LYS A 144 4.31 -16.87 5.44
CA LYS A 144 3.54 -18.09 5.72
C LYS A 144 4.46 -19.17 6.25
N ILE A 145 3.94 -19.92 7.20
CA ILE A 145 4.56 -21.11 7.74
C ILE A 145 3.71 -22.29 7.31
N ILE A 146 4.34 -23.32 6.78
CA ILE A 146 3.71 -24.59 6.44
C ILE A 146 4.52 -25.73 7.05
N GLU A 147 3.85 -26.84 7.30
CA GLU A 147 4.48 -28.09 7.73
C GLU A 147 4.20 -29.14 6.67
N LEU A 148 5.24 -29.83 6.22
CA LEU A 148 5.19 -30.89 5.23
C LEU A 148 5.66 -32.20 5.84
N GLN A 149 5.05 -33.31 5.42
CA GLN A 149 5.52 -34.66 5.70
C GLN A 149 6.40 -35.14 4.55
N CYS A 150 7.65 -34.71 4.54
CA CYS A 150 8.68 -35.19 3.61
C CYS A 150 10.04 -35.09 4.28
N SER A 151 11.08 -35.68 3.66
CA SER A 151 12.43 -35.52 4.17
C SER A 151 12.89 -34.06 4.06
N TYR A 152 13.84 -33.67 4.91
CA TYR A 152 14.45 -32.34 4.85
C TYR A 152 15.04 -32.02 3.46
N ASP A 153 15.73 -32.98 2.87
CA ASP A 153 16.36 -32.84 1.56
C ASP A 153 15.32 -32.64 0.44
N ASP A 154 14.20 -33.37 0.49
CA ASP A 154 13.11 -33.19 -0.45
C ASP A 154 12.44 -31.83 -0.28
N ALA A 155 12.20 -31.39 0.97
CA ALA A 155 11.64 -30.09 1.26
C ALA A 155 12.53 -28.95 0.72
N PHE A 156 13.85 -29.08 0.89
CA PHE A 156 14.82 -28.12 0.38
C PHE A 156 14.78 -28.03 -1.15
N ASN A 157 14.80 -29.18 -1.84
CA ASN A 157 14.71 -29.24 -3.30
C ASN A 157 13.36 -28.74 -3.84
N LEU A 158 12.27 -28.98 -3.11
CA LEU A 158 10.94 -28.45 -3.43
C LEU A 158 10.91 -26.92 -3.30
N CYS A 159 11.56 -26.33 -2.29
CA CYS A 159 11.66 -24.88 -2.15
C CYS A 159 12.43 -24.25 -3.31
N ILE A 160 13.54 -24.85 -3.74
CA ILE A 160 14.28 -24.44 -4.93
C ILE A 160 13.38 -24.51 -6.17
N SER A 161 12.65 -25.62 -6.33
CA SER A 161 11.75 -25.83 -7.47
C SER A 161 10.60 -24.80 -7.48
N ALA A 162 10.10 -24.41 -6.31
CA ALA A 162 9.03 -23.42 -6.18
C ALA A 162 9.45 -22.03 -6.69
N LEU A 163 10.76 -21.69 -6.63
CA LEU A 163 11.28 -20.43 -7.17
C LEU A 163 11.10 -20.32 -8.68
N ASN A 164 11.09 -21.43 -9.43
CA ASN A 164 10.89 -21.42 -10.87
C ASN A 164 9.49 -20.91 -11.29
N LEU A 165 8.51 -20.93 -10.36
CA LEU A 165 7.18 -20.37 -10.58
C LEU A 165 7.15 -18.84 -10.55
N ILE A 166 8.21 -18.23 -10.01
CA ILE A 166 8.30 -16.79 -9.82
C ILE A 166 9.11 -16.19 -10.96
N LYS A 167 8.46 -15.33 -11.75
CA LYS A 167 9.05 -14.72 -12.94
C LYS A 167 10.36 -13.99 -12.61
N GLY A 168 11.45 -14.43 -13.25
CA GLY A 168 12.77 -13.82 -13.10
C GLY A 168 13.42 -14.06 -11.73
N ALA A 169 12.98 -15.05 -10.97
CA ALA A 169 13.61 -15.43 -9.73
C ALA A 169 15.05 -15.93 -9.96
N LYS A 170 15.97 -15.48 -9.11
CA LYS A 170 17.37 -15.91 -9.08
C LYS A 170 17.79 -16.10 -7.64
N ILE A 171 18.36 -17.26 -7.33
CA ILE A 171 18.95 -17.52 -6.02
C ILE A 171 20.15 -16.59 -5.84
N LEU A 172 20.21 -15.92 -4.69
CA LEU A 172 21.30 -15.06 -4.27
C LEU A 172 22.25 -15.81 -3.34
N ASP A 173 21.69 -16.57 -2.42
CA ASP A 173 22.40 -17.29 -1.40
C ASP A 173 21.58 -18.51 -0.96
N MET A 174 22.26 -19.58 -0.57
CA MET A 174 21.64 -20.77 -0.01
C MET A 174 22.62 -21.49 0.91
N ASP A 175 22.11 -21.95 2.03
CA ASP A 175 22.83 -22.80 2.96
C ASP A 175 21.95 -23.99 3.32
N LYS A 176 22.33 -25.15 2.80
CA LYS A 176 21.61 -26.40 3.03
C LYS A 176 21.72 -26.86 4.48
N SER A 177 22.80 -26.52 5.19
CA SER A 177 23.01 -26.94 6.58
C SER A 177 22.14 -26.16 7.57
N SER A 178 21.94 -24.85 7.34
CA SER A 178 21.07 -24.01 8.17
C SER A 178 19.63 -23.93 7.68
N GLY A 179 19.32 -24.51 6.51
CA GLY A 179 17.96 -24.55 5.94
C GLY A 179 17.51 -23.22 5.37
N PHE A 180 18.46 -22.46 4.83
CA PHE A 180 18.23 -21.10 4.39
C PHE A 180 18.34 -20.97 2.87
N ILE A 181 17.37 -20.31 2.24
CA ILE A 181 17.43 -19.97 0.81
C ILE A 181 16.98 -18.53 0.62
N VAL A 182 17.78 -17.74 -0.08
CA VAL A 182 17.45 -16.36 -0.45
C VAL A 182 17.44 -16.22 -1.95
N ALA A 183 16.36 -15.70 -2.48
CA ALA A 183 16.22 -15.41 -3.90
C ALA A 183 15.71 -13.99 -4.13
N LYS A 184 16.18 -13.35 -5.20
CA LYS A 184 15.58 -12.11 -5.72
C LYS A 184 14.63 -12.42 -6.87
N THR A 185 13.55 -11.67 -7.00
CA THR A 185 12.63 -11.76 -8.14
C THR A 185 12.98 -10.73 -9.21
N GLY A 186 12.46 -10.94 -10.43
CA GLY A 186 12.60 -9.96 -11.50
C GLY A 186 11.76 -8.70 -11.23
N LYS A 187 12.17 -7.57 -11.81
CA LYS A 187 11.36 -6.34 -11.81
C LYS A 187 10.07 -6.57 -12.60
N THR A 188 8.96 -6.09 -12.07
CA THR A 188 7.64 -6.12 -12.72
C THR A 188 7.01 -4.73 -12.73
N MET A 189 5.97 -4.52 -13.56
CA MET A 189 5.22 -3.25 -13.55
C MET A 189 4.56 -2.93 -12.19
N LYS A 190 4.37 -3.94 -11.33
CA LYS A 190 3.77 -3.80 -10.00
C LYS A 190 4.79 -3.66 -8.88
N SER A 191 6.03 -4.10 -9.10
CA SER A 191 7.06 -4.16 -8.06
C SER A 191 8.47 -4.09 -8.65
N TRP A 192 9.36 -3.40 -7.96
CA TRP A 192 10.76 -3.24 -8.37
C TRP A 192 11.64 -4.45 -8.01
N GLY A 193 11.04 -5.64 -7.91
CA GLY A 193 11.68 -6.84 -7.38
C GLY A 193 11.44 -7.03 -5.89
N GLU A 194 11.47 -8.29 -5.49
CA GLU A 194 11.30 -8.78 -4.12
C GLU A 194 12.50 -9.65 -3.73
N ILE A 195 12.73 -9.77 -2.43
CA ILE A 195 13.55 -10.81 -1.83
C ILE A 195 12.59 -11.83 -1.22
N ILE A 196 12.73 -13.09 -1.67
CA ILE A 196 12.05 -14.25 -1.12
C ILE A 196 13.06 -14.99 -0.26
N THR A 197 12.66 -15.29 0.97
CA THR A 197 13.47 -16.03 1.94
C THR A 197 12.70 -17.26 2.37
N PHE A 198 13.38 -18.40 2.35
CA PHE A 198 12.93 -19.64 2.96
C PHE A 198 13.77 -19.93 4.19
N ASN A 199 13.11 -20.26 5.30
CA ASN A 199 13.73 -20.90 6.44
C ASN A 199 13.09 -22.28 6.61
N ILE A 200 13.91 -23.32 6.61
CA ILE A 200 13.49 -24.72 6.58
C ILE A 200 14.07 -25.37 7.83
N HIS A 201 13.19 -25.94 8.65
CA HIS A 201 13.57 -26.57 9.92
C HIS A 201 12.86 -27.90 10.08
N GLU A 202 13.57 -28.90 10.58
CA GLU A 202 12.97 -30.18 10.97
C GLU A 202 12.39 -30.06 12.39
N VAL A 203 11.13 -30.45 12.55
CA VAL A 203 10.37 -30.37 13.81
C VAL A 203 9.48 -31.61 13.93
N ASN A 204 9.77 -32.49 14.89
CA ASN A 204 8.94 -33.65 15.25
C ASN A 204 8.51 -34.48 14.02
N ASP A 205 9.48 -35.03 13.27
CA ASP A 205 9.29 -35.85 12.07
C ASP A 205 8.56 -35.15 10.90
N LYS A 206 8.48 -33.82 10.94
CA LYS A 206 7.96 -32.98 9.88
C LYS A 206 8.94 -31.88 9.53
N VAL A 207 8.82 -31.35 8.32
CA VAL A 207 9.61 -30.19 7.90
C VAL A 207 8.74 -28.95 7.94
N ARG A 208 9.12 -27.99 8.78
CA ARG A 208 8.52 -26.67 8.88
C ARG A 208 9.24 -25.72 7.92
N ILE A 209 8.48 -25.15 6.99
CA ILE A 209 8.98 -24.19 6.01
C ILE A 209 8.32 -22.84 6.27
N GLU A 210 9.14 -21.83 6.52
CA GLU A 210 8.74 -20.44 6.57
C GLU A 210 9.11 -19.75 5.26
N VAL A 211 8.11 -19.17 4.59
CA VAL A 211 8.29 -18.39 3.36
C VAL A 211 8.00 -16.93 3.65
N ILE A 212 8.96 -16.05 3.37
CA ILE A 212 8.84 -14.60 3.54
C ILE A 212 9.10 -13.91 2.20
N SER A 213 8.26 -12.95 1.81
CA SER A 213 8.50 -12.10 0.64
C SER A 213 8.49 -10.62 1.01
N LYS A 214 9.61 -9.93 0.80
CA LYS A 214 9.79 -8.51 1.14
C LYS A 214 10.24 -7.71 -0.10
N PRO A 215 9.90 -6.42 -0.20
CA PRO A 215 10.42 -5.59 -1.27
C PRO A 215 11.95 -5.49 -1.21
N GLN A 216 12.62 -5.48 -2.36
CA GLN A 216 14.07 -5.34 -2.43
C GLN A 216 14.54 -3.93 -2.05
N ILE A 217 13.77 -2.90 -2.40
CA ILE A 217 14.13 -1.50 -2.19
C ILE A 217 13.88 -1.10 -0.73
N ARG A 218 14.87 -0.43 -0.13
CA ARG A 218 14.76 0.27 1.15
C ARG A 218 14.77 1.79 0.89
N PRO A 219 14.02 2.62 1.65
CA PRO A 219 13.17 2.26 2.80
C PRO A 219 11.84 1.60 2.41
N GLN A 220 11.46 0.55 3.15
CA GLN A 220 10.27 -0.28 2.88
C GLN A 220 8.93 0.46 3.04
N LEU A 221 8.96 1.62 3.70
CA LEU A 221 7.81 2.44 4.04
C LEU A 221 7.10 3.02 2.79
N PHE A 222 7.86 3.25 1.72
CA PHE A 222 7.35 3.86 0.48
C PHE A 222 7.11 2.85 -0.65
N VAL A 223 7.43 1.56 -0.45
CA VAL A 223 7.32 0.56 -1.51
C VAL A 223 5.93 -0.09 -1.48
N LEU A 224 5.05 0.47 -2.30
CA LEU A 224 3.73 -0.07 -2.61
C LEU A 224 3.89 -1.34 -3.45
N ASP A 225 3.66 -2.50 -2.84
CA ASP A 225 3.88 -3.81 -3.48
C ASP A 225 2.67 -4.32 -4.29
N TYR A 226 1.56 -3.58 -4.30
CA TYR A 226 0.28 -3.94 -4.94
C TYR A 226 -0.20 -5.38 -4.66
N GLY A 227 0.18 -5.97 -3.53
CA GLY A 227 -0.14 -7.36 -3.18
C GLY A 227 0.78 -8.40 -3.81
N LYS A 228 1.83 -8.01 -4.52
CA LYS A 228 2.75 -8.92 -5.21
C LYS A 228 3.50 -9.87 -4.27
N ASN A 229 3.94 -9.37 -3.11
CA ASN A 229 4.53 -10.19 -2.05
C ASN A 229 3.58 -11.32 -1.61
N TYR A 230 2.30 -10.99 -1.41
CA TYR A 230 1.26 -11.96 -1.07
C TYR A 230 1.05 -12.99 -2.19
N GLU A 231 0.94 -12.53 -3.44
CA GLU A 231 0.77 -13.40 -4.61
C GLU A 231 1.93 -14.42 -4.71
N ASN A 232 3.17 -13.97 -4.51
CA ASN A 232 4.34 -14.84 -4.58
C ASN A 232 4.33 -15.89 -3.46
N VAL A 233 4.11 -15.46 -2.21
CA VAL A 233 4.03 -16.38 -1.05
C VAL A 233 2.91 -17.39 -1.25
N LYS A 234 1.73 -16.93 -1.70
CA LYS A 234 0.59 -17.83 -1.97
C LYS A 234 0.94 -18.87 -3.04
N LYS A 235 1.51 -18.46 -4.18
CA LYS A 235 1.91 -19.38 -5.25
C LYS A 235 2.90 -20.45 -4.77
N ILE A 236 3.89 -20.04 -3.99
CA ILE A 236 4.88 -20.95 -3.43
C ILE A 236 4.22 -21.93 -2.47
N VAL A 237 3.41 -21.44 -1.53
CA VAL A 237 2.71 -22.28 -0.55
C VAL A 237 1.75 -23.26 -1.23
N ASP A 238 0.98 -22.80 -2.22
CA ASP A 238 0.05 -23.66 -2.97
C ASP A 238 0.81 -24.76 -3.73
N PHE A 239 1.98 -24.44 -4.32
CA PHE A 239 2.83 -25.43 -4.97
C PHE A 239 3.39 -26.47 -3.98
N LEU A 240 3.92 -26.02 -2.84
CA LEU A 240 4.51 -26.91 -1.84
C LEU A 240 3.46 -27.87 -1.26
N LYS A 241 2.24 -27.38 -0.99
CA LYS A 241 1.13 -28.23 -0.52
C LYS A 241 0.70 -29.27 -1.56
N ASN A 242 0.64 -28.89 -2.83
CA ASN A 242 0.21 -29.79 -3.90
C ASN A 242 1.24 -30.88 -4.23
N LYS A 243 2.53 -30.67 -3.93
CA LYS A 243 3.60 -31.63 -4.19
C LYS A 243 3.92 -32.53 -3.00
N ALA A 244 3.48 -32.17 -1.81
CA ALA A 244 3.68 -32.93 -0.57
C ALA A 244 2.40 -33.63 -0.07
N SER A 245 1.30 -33.55 -0.82
CA SER A 245 0.12 -34.41 -0.67
C SER A 245 0.24 -35.60 -1.62
#